data_AF-A0A6J5C893-F1
#
_entry.id   AF-A0A6J5C893-F1
#
_cell.length_a   1.000
_cell.length_b   1.000
_cell.length_c   1.000
_cell.angle_alpha   90.00
_cell.angle_beta   90.00
_cell.angle_gamma   90.00
#
_symmetry.space_group_name_H-M   'P 1'
#
loop_
_entity.id
_entity.type
_entity.pdbx_description
1 polymer ?
#
loop_
_entity_poly.entity_id
_entity_poly.type
_entity_poly.pdbx_seq_one_letter_code
_entity_poly.pdbx_strand_id
1 'polypeptide(L)'
;MAEWQAIETAPKDGRMFLGWVDAVQYGESDDGRQFETNVSEHDFCRWNEHHGYFENMMGTVGDASHITHWMPLPEPPPPAVDPEPERDTKTIDMFEASQ
;
A
#
# COMPACT_ATOMS: atom_id res chain seq x y z
N MET A 1 4.86 7.15 14.97
CA MET A 1 4.11 6.34 13.98
C MET A 1 2.75 6.95 13.82
N ALA A 2 2.17 6.95 12.62
CA ALA A 2 0.80 7.41 12.45
C ALA A 2 -0.16 6.43 13.13
N GLU A 3 -1.20 6.96 13.78
CA GLU A 3 -2.24 6.17 14.45
C GLU A 3 -3.45 6.02 13.53
N TRP A 4 -4.17 4.90 13.68
CA TRP A 4 -5.45 4.67 13.00
C TRP A 4 -6.49 5.68 13.48
N GLN A 5 -7.20 6.26 12.52
CA GLN A 5 -8.26 7.24 12.74
C GLN A 5 -9.55 6.76 12.10
N ALA A 6 -10.70 7.20 12.63
CA ALA A 6 -12.01 6.86 12.06
C ALA A 6 -12.13 7.40 10.62
N ILE A 7 -12.77 6.63 9.73
CA ILE A 7 -12.84 6.95 8.29
C ILE A 7 -13.54 8.29 8.00
N GLU A 8 -14.41 8.78 8.89
CA GLU A 8 -15.11 10.06 8.75
C GLU A 8 -14.16 11.26 8.74
N THR A 9 -12.96 11.11 9.32
CA THR A 9 -11.94 12.16 9.36
C THR A 9 -10.96 12.08 8.19
N ALA A 10 -11.08 11.06 7.33
CA ALA A 10 -10.19 10.87 6.21
C ALA A 10 -10.30 11.99 5.16
N PRO A 11 -9.19 12.30 4.45
CA PRO A 11 -9.20 13.33 3.44
C PRO A 11 -10.13 12.95 2.27
N LYS A 12 -10.95 13.91 1.85
CA LYS A 12 -11.89 13.78 0.72
C LYS A 12 -11.41 14.50 -0.54
N ASP A 13 -10.09 14.50 -0.74
CA ASP A 13 -9.40 15.22 -1.82
C ASP A 13 -8.77 14.28 -2.86
N GLY A 14 -9.20 13.02 -2.87
CA GLY A 14 -8.74 11.99 -3.80
C GLY A 14 -7.34 11.43 -3.51
N ARG A 15 -6.62 11.94 -2.50
CA ARG A 15 -5.33 11.36 -2.10
C ARG A 15 -5.50 9.94 -1.55
N MET A 16 -4.50 9.10 -1.81
CA MET A 16 -4.46 7.74 -1.28
C MET A 16 -4.00 7.72 0.17
N PHE A 17 -4.54 6.77 0.93
CA PHE A 17 -4.19 6.46 2.31
C PHE A 17 -4.27 4.95 2.54
N LEU A 18 -3.74 4.48 3.67
CA LEU A 18 -3.97 3.11 4.13
C LEU A 18 -5.31 3.07 4.86
N GLY A 19 -6.24 2.24 4.41
CA GLY A 19 -7.54 2.01 5.04
C GLY A 19 -7.61 0.63 5.66
N TRP A 20 -8.35 0.49 6.78
CA TRP A 20 -8.76 -0.81 7.29
C TRP A 20 -10.14 -1.16 6.71
N VAL A 21 -10.18 -2.23 5.92
CA VAL A 21 -11.38 -2.74 5.27
C VAL A 21 -11.92 -3.88 6.14
N ASP A 22 -13.05 -3.63 6.79
CA ASP A 22 -13.76 -4.67 7.52
C ASP A 22 -14.64 -5.45 6.54
N ALA A 23 -14.33 -6.73 6.36
CA ALA A 23 -14.86 -7.55 5.30
C ALA A 23 -15.22 -8.96 5.78
N VAL A 24 -16.27 -9.49 5.17
CA VAL A 24 -16.83 -10.79 5.49
C VAL A 24 -17.04 -11.58 4.20
N GLN A 25 -16.65 -12.86 4.25
CA GLN A 25 -16.94 -13.83 3.20
C GLN A 25 -17.96 -14.87 3.70
N TYR A 26 -18.99 -15.09 2.91
CA TYR A 26 -20.01 -16.11 3.15
C TYR A 26 -19.68 -17.38 2.39
N GLY A 27 -19.94 -18.53 3.00
CA GLY A 27 -19.77 -19.82 2.37
C GLY A 27 -20.79 -20.83 2.84
N GLU A 28 -20.83 -21.96 2.14
CA GLU A 28 -21.64 -23.13 2.49
C GLU A 28 -20.75 -24.37 2.41
N SER A 29 -20.79 -25.20 3.45
CA SER A 29 -20.07 -26.49 3.45
C SER A 29 -20.85 -27.56 2.70
N ASP A 30 -20.18 -28.69 2.41
CA ASP A 30 -20.77 -29.82 1.67
C ASP A 30 -22.01 -30.43 2.35
N ASP A 31 -22.20 -30.21 3.65
CA ASP A 31 -23.39 -30.62 4.43
C ASP A 31 -24.50 -29.55 4.48
N GLY A 32 -24.36 -28.45 3.73
CA GLY A 32 -25.35 -27.38 3.60
C GLY A 32 -25.33 -26.34 4.72
N ARG A 33 -24.31 -26.35 5.59
CA ARG A 33 -24.19 -25.38 6.67
C ARG A 33 -23.57 -24.08 6.16
N GLN A 34 -24.27 -22.97 6.37
CA GLN A 34 -23.76 -21.64 6.10
C GLN A 34 -22.73 -21.21 7.16
N PHE A 35 -21.68 -20.53 6.72
CA PHE A 35 -20.68 -19.95 7.59
C PHE A 35 -20.24 -18.57 7.12
N GLU A 36 -19.66 -17.83 8.06
CA GLU A 36 -19.16 -16.48 7.90
C GLU A 36 -17.67 -16.48 8.28
N THR A 37 -16.82 -15.94 7.42
CA THR A 37 -15.39 -15.80 7.66
C THR A 37 -15.01 -14.33 7.62
N ASN A 38 -14.40 -13.84 8.70
CA ASN A 38 -13.77 -12.52 8.69
C ASN A 38 -12.53 -12.56 7.78
N VAL A 39 -12.52 -11.70 6.78
CA VAL A 39 -11.44 -11.54 5.80
C VAL A 39 -10.96 -10.07 5.79
N SER A 40 -11.08 -9.39 6.92
CA SER A 40 -10.73 -7.97 7.06
C SER A 40 -9.22 -7.76 6.91
N GLU A 41 -8.83 -6.74 6.15
CA GLU A 41 -7.43 -6.44 5.84
C GLU A 41 -7.20 -4.93 5.66
N HIS A 42 -5.94 -4.51 5.62
CA HIS A 42 -5.54 -3.16 5.23
C HIS A 42 -5.38 -3.07 3.71
N ASP A 43 -5.81 -1.95 3.11
CA ASP A 43 -5.68 -1.71 1.67
C ASP A 43 -5.41 -0.22 1.37
N PHE A 44 -4.95 0.07 0.16
CA PHE A 44 -4.93 1.43 -0.36
C PHE A 44 -6.35 1.88 -0.66
N CYS A 45 -6.74 3.00 -0.04
CA CYS A 45 -8.06 3.57 -0.16
C CYS A 45 -7.96 5.04 -0.58
N ARG A 46 -9.03 5.55 -1.18
CA ARG A 46 -9.15 6.97 -1.51
C ARG A 46 -10.61 7.40 -1.51
N TRP A 47 -10.82 8.72 -1.51
CA TRP A 47 -12.14 9.29 -1.77
C TRP A 47 -12.48 9.23 -3.27
N ASN A 48 -13.63 8.65 -3.61
CA ASN A 48 -14.16 8.69 -4.96
C ASN A 48 -15.06 9.92 -5.12
N GLU A 49 -14.55 10.95 -5.79
CA GLU A 49 -15.27 12.21 -6.01
C GLU A 49 -16.53 12.05 -6.88
N HIS A 50 -16.55 11.07 -7.78
CA HIS A 50 -17.68 10.85 -8.68
C HIS A 50 -18.87 10.19 -7.98
N HIS A 51 -18.61 9.32 -7.01
CA HIS A 51 -19.64 8.54 -6.33
C HIS A 51 -19.89 8.94 -4.87
N GLY A 52 -19.02 9.75 -4.28
CA GLY A 52 -19.22 10.29 -2.93
C GLY A 52 -19.03 9.27 -1.82
N TYR A 53 -18.15 8.28 -2.01
CA TYR A 53 -17.79 7.30 -0.99
C TYR A 53 -16.29 6.99 -1.02
N PHE A 54 -15.78 6.39 0.06
CA PHE A 54 -14.41 5.89 0.10
C PHE A 54 -14.34 4.52 -0.59
N GLU A 55 -13.46 4.38 -1.57
CA GLU A 55 -13.23 3.13 -2.29
C GLU A 55 -11.86 2.55 -1.91
N ASN A 56 -11.80 1.22 -1.85
CA ASN A 56 -10.55 0.48 -1.73
C ASN A 56 -10.07 0.03 -3.12
N MET A 57 -8.78 -0.14 -3.30
CA MET A 57 -8.17 -0.37 -4.61
C MET A 57 -7.98 -1.86 -4.96
N MET A 58 -8.12 -2.78 -4.00
CA MET A 58 -8.11 -4.24 -4.23
C MET A 58 -9.41 -4.76 -4.88
N GLY A 59 -10.46 -3.95 -4.99
CA GLY A 59 -11.80 -4.41 -5.34
C GLY A 59 -12.46 -5.17 -4.19
N THR A 60 -13.35 -6.10 -4.50
CA THR A 60 -14.18 -6.81 -3.52
C THR A 60 -13.34 -7.80 -2.68
N VAL A 61 -13.00 -7.45 -1.44
CA VAL A 61 -12.22 -8.29 -0.49
C VAL A 61 -13.06 -9.41 0.12
N GLY A 62 -14.39 -9.22 0.20
CA GLY A 62 -15.36 -10.21 0.65
C GLY A 62 -16.74 -9.87 0.10
N ASP A 63 -17.73 -10.74 0.31
CA ASP A 63 -19.10 -10.54 -0.19
C ASP A 63 -19.76 -9.27 0.38
N ALA A 64 -19.34 -8.86 1.57
CA ALA A 64 -19.63 -7.56 2.15
C ALA A 64 -18.33 -6.92 2.67
N SER A 65 -18.13 -5.63 2.41
CA SER A 65 -16.97 -4.89 2.89
C SER A 65 -17.29 -3.42 3.15
N HIS A 66 -16.60 -2.84 4.12
CA HIS A 66 -16.67 -1.41 4.42
C HIS A 66 -15.35 -0.90 5.00
N ILE A 67 -14.97 0.33 4.63
CA ILE A 67 -13.76 0.97 5.16
C ILE A 67 -14.12 1.64 6.48
N THR A 68 -13.39 1.32 7.55
CA THR A 68 -13.71 1.78 8.92
C THR A 68 -12.70 2.76 9.48
N HIS A 69 -11.42 2.58 9.12
CA HIS A 69 -10.33 3.38 9.65
C HIS A 69 -9.35 3.76 8.54
N TRP A 70 -8.56 4.80 8.78
CA TRP A 70 -7.51 5.23 7.88
C TRP A 70 -6.24 5.64 8.65
N MET A 71 -5.13 5.63 7.93
CA MET A 71 -3.87 6.27 8.33
C MET A 71 -3.18 6.84 7.08
N PRO A 72 -2.42 7.95 7.21
CA PRO A 72 -1.63 8.46 6.10
C PRO A 72 -0.60 7.41 5.63
N LEU A 73 -0.24 7.45 4.35
CA LEU A 73 0.88 6.66 3.84
C LEU A 73 2.17 7.08 4.57
N PRO A 74 3.06 6.12 4.88
CA PRO A 74 4.37 6.46 5.44
C PRO A 74 5.16 7.27 4.43
N GLU A 75 6.04 8.15 4.91
CA GLU A 75 7.00 8.81 4.04
C GLU A 75 7.90 7.77 3.37
N PRO A 76 8.27 7.96 2.10
CA PRO A 76 9.18 7.05 1.42
C PRO A 76 10.53 7.05 2.17
N PRO A 77 11.26 5.92 2.17
CA PRO A 77 12.63 5.92 2.67
C PRO A 77 13.48 6.91 1.87
N PRO A 78 14.55 7.47 2.48
CA PRO A 78 15.49 8.29 1.73
C PRO A 78 16.08 7.49 0.56
N PRO A 79 16.48 8.14 -0.55
CA PRO A 79 17.14 7.48 -1.66
C PRO A 79 18.33 6.66 -1.16
N ALA A 80 18.56 5.48 -1.75
CA ALA A 80 19.80 4.76 -1.51
C ALA A 80 20.96 5.67 -1.88
N VAL A 81 21.83 5.97 -0.91
CA VAL A 81 23.13 6.56 -1.21
C VAL A 81 23.94 5.41 -1.77
N ASP A 82 24.01 5.30 -3.09
CA ASP A 82 25.01 4.43 -3.70
C ASP A 82 26.38 4.92 -3.20
N PRO A 83 27.16 4.07 -2.51
CA PRO A 83 28.53 4.44 -2.20
C PRO A 83 29.22 4.68 -3.55
N GLU A 84 29.64 5.93 -3.77
CA GLU A 84 30.41 6.29 -4.96
C GLU A 84 31.58 5.31 -5.06
N PRO A 85 31.76 4.59 -6.18
CA PRO A 85 32.88 3.67 -6.29
C PRO A 85 34.15 4.50 -6.11
N GLU A 86 34.93 4.19 -5.09
CA GLU A 86 36.27 4.75 -4.92
C GLU A 86 36.98 4.62 -6.27
N ARG A 87 37.14 5.74 -6.97
CA ARG A 87 37.95 5.78 -8.19
C ARG A 87 39.38 5.55 -7.75
N ASP A 88 39.78 4.28 -7.73
CA ASP A 88 41.15 3.87 -7.50
C ASP A 88 41.96 4.36 -8.71
N THR A 89 42.56 5.54 -8.60
CA THR A 89 43.31 6.23 -9.67
C THR A 89 44.64 5.55 -10.03
N LYS A 90 44.76 4.24 -9.86
CA LYS A 90 46.01 3.48 -10.05
C LYS A 90 46.00 2.55 -11.27
N THR A 91 45.41 2.91 -12.41
CA THR A 91 45.74 2.18 -13.67
C THR A 91 45.48 3.01 -14.93
N ILE A 92 46.15 4.14 -15.10
CA ILE A 92 46.33 4.73 -16.44
C ILE A 92 47.75 5.29 -16.54
N ASP A 93 48.73 4.39 -16.66
CA ASP A 93 50.08 4.69 -17.15
C ASP A 93 50.66 3.40 -17.75
N MET A 94 50.02 2.88 -18.81
CA MET A 94 50.52 1.69 -19.50
C MET A 94 50.19 1.69 -21.00
N PHE A 95 50.18 2.85 -21.66
CA PHE A 95 50.21 2.91 -23.13
C PHE A 95 50.84 4.23 -23.57
N GLU A 96 52.17 4.31 -23.58
CA GLU A 96 52.96 5.12 -24.53
C GLU A 96 54.47 4.87 -24.37
N ALA A 97 54.96 3.84 -25.06
CA ALA A 97 56.34 3.64 -25.54
C ALA A 97 56.26 2.38 -26.42
N SER A 98 56.54 2.34 -27.72
CA SER A 98 57.54 3.01 -28.55
C SER A 98 57.10 2.84 -30.02
N GLN A 99 57.26 3.88 -30.84
CA GLN A 99 57.50 3.72 -32.28
C GLN A 99 58.96 3.30 -32.53
#